data_AF-A0A5C9EPC7-F1
#
_entry.id   AF-A0A5C9EPC7-F1
#
_cell.length_a   1.000
_cell.length_b   1.000
_cell.length_c   1.000
_cell.angle_alpha   90.00
_cell.angle_beta   90.00
_cell.angle_gamma   90.00
#
_symmetry.space_group_name_H-M   'P 1'
#
loop_
_entity.id
_entity.type
_entity.pdbx_description
1 polymer ?
#
loop_
_entity_poly.entity_id
_entity_poly.type
_entity_poly.pdbx_seq_one_letter_code
_entity_poly.pdbx_strand_id
1 'polypeptide(L)'
;MYSIGMGETFLGVCVKTLRRWHAKGLITCHRTLGGHRRFPLNELFRILEERQDKQEKEHVIMNDSCAIYGRLSGHKQTKRGD
;
A
#
# COMPACT_ATOMS: atom_id res chain seq x y z
N MET A 1 -2.98 11.72 16.83
CA MET A 1 -2.30 10.54 16.24
C MET A 1 -3.35 9.49 15.89
N TYR A 2 -3.34 8.98 14.67
CA TYR A 2 -4.35 8.05 14.16
C TYR A 2 -3.90 6.59 14.26
N SER A 3 -4.84 5.68 14.47
CA SER A 3 -4.57 4.24 14.36
C SER A 3 -4.36 3.85 12.91
N ILE A 4 -3.77 2.67 12.68
CA ILE A 4 -3.59 2.15 11.32
C ILE A 4 -4.91 1.96 10.57
N GLY A 5 -5.99 1.60 11.27
CA GLY A 5 -7.32 1.47 10.67
C GLY A 5 -7.92 2.83 10.29
N MET A 6 -7.76 3.87 11.12
CA MET A 6 -8.19 5.21 10.69
C MET A 6 -7.37 5.72 9.51
N GLY A 7 -6.06 5.43 9.47
CA GLY A 7 -5.23 5.74 8.30
C GLY A 7 -5.69 5.03 7.03
N GLU A 8 -6.17 3.78 7.16
CA GLU A 8 -6.74 3.00 6.06
C GLU A 8 -7.93 3.71 5.43
N THR A 9 -8.91 4.09 6.26
CA THR A 9 -10.12 4.79 5.85
C THR A 9 -9.80 6.16 5.27
N PHE A 10 -8.86 6.89 5.88
CA PHE A 10 -8.49 8.24 5.44
C PHE A 10 -7.79 8.24 4.08
N LEU A 11 -6.89 7.29 3.83
CA LEU A 11 -6.13 7.19 2.58
C LEU A 11 -6.84 6.34 1.50
N GLY A 12 -7.91 5.62 1.85
CA GLY A 12 -8.61 4.68 0.98
C GLY A 12 -7.73 3.50 0.55
N VAL A 13 -6.78 3.06 1.38
CA VAL A 13 -5.86 1.94 1.06
C VAL A 13 -5.90 0.90 2.14
N CYS A 14 -5.78 -0.40 1.82
CA CYS A 14 -5.79 -1.45 2.84
C CYS A 14 -4.66 -1.33 3.87
N VAL A 15 -4.88 -1.85 5.08
CA VAL A 15 -3.87 -1.93 6.16
C VAL A 15 -2.54 -2.56 5.69
N LYS A 16 -2.60 -3.58 4.83
CA LYS A 16 -1.40 -4.23 4.26
C LYS A 16 -0.54 -3.25 3.47
N THR A 17 -1.16 -2.33 2.73
CA THR A 17 -0.49 -1.29 1.97
C THR A 17 0.23 -0.31 2.89
N LEU A 18 -0.43 0.14 3.97
CA LEU A 18 0.20 0.99 4.99
C LEU A 18 1.42 0.32 5.63
N ARG A 19 1.33 -0.98 5.95
CA ARG A 19 2.46 -1.75 6.48
C ARG A 19 3.62 -1.83 5.48
N ARG A 20 3.31 -2.08 4.21
CA ARG A 20 4.30 -2.14 3.13
C ARG A 20 4.98 -0.80 2.93
N TRP A 21 4.24 0.30 2.97
CA TRP A 21 4.79 1.65 2.85
C TRP A 21 5.71 2.00 4.02
N HIS A 22 5.30 1.66 5.24
CA HIS A 22 6.16 1.84 6.40
C HIS A 22 7.45 1.02 6.27
N ALA A 23 7.36 -0.24 5.83
CA ALA A 23 8.53 -1.08 5.58
C ALA A 23 9.46 -0.52 4.49
N LYS A 24 8.90 0.21 3.52
CA LYS A 24 9.64 0.92 2.47
C LYS A 24 10.12 2.31 2.89
N GLY A 25 9.80 2.80 4.09
CA GLY A 25 10.14 4.16 4.54
C GLY A 25 9.34 5.27 3.86
N LEU A 26 8.22 4.96 3.19
CA LEU A 26 7.39 5.93 2.46
C LEU A 26 6.43 6.71 3.38
N ILE A 27 6.11 6.15 4.54
CA ILE A 27 5.22 6.76 5.53
C ILE A 27 5.85 6.66 6.92
N THR A 28 5.85 7.76 7.65
CA THR A 28 6.38 7.79 9.01
C THR A 28 5.30 7.37 10.01
N CYS A 29 5.63 6.49 10.94
CA CYS A 29 4.74 6.13 12.04
C CYS A 29 5.48 6.02 13.37
N HIS A 30 4.80 6.37 14.45
CA HIS A 30 5.29 6.20 15.80
C HIS A 30 4.76 4.90 16.39
N ARG A 31 5.61 4.18 17.12
CA ARG A 31 5.18 3.01 17.88
C ARG A 31 4.87 3.42 19.31
N THR A 32 3.71 3.03 19.82
CA THR A 32 3.44 3.11 21.26
C THR A 32 4.28 2.07 22.00
N LEU A 33 4.37 2.20 23.33
CA LEU A 33 5.03 1.22 24.19
C LEU A 33 4.47 -0.21 23.99
N GLY A 34 3.17 -0.34 23.70
CA GLY A 34 2.51 -1.60 23.34
C GLY A 34 2.69 -2.06 21.89
N GLY A 35 3.57 -1.42 21.10
CA GLY A 35 3.89 -1.83 19.72
C GLY A 35 2.86 -1.43 18.65
N HIS A 36 1.84 -0.65 18.99
CA HIS A 36 0.85 -0.19 18.01
C HIS A 36 1.40 0.96 17.17
N ARG A 37 1.12 0.93 15.86
CA ARG A 37 1.50 2.00 14.93
C ARG A 37 0.50 3.16 15.02
N ARG A 38 1.04 4.36 15.16
CA ARG A 38 0.32 5.62 15.24
C ARG A 38 0.83 6.57 14.17
N PHE A 39 -0.06 7.04 13.33
CA PHE A 39 0.26 7.93 12.21
C PHE A 39 -0.02 9.39 12.61
N PRO A 40 0.93 10.32 12.39
CA PRO A 40 0.66 11.74 12.57
C PRO A 40 -0.24 12.23 11.43
N LEU A 41 -1.05 13.26 11.73
CA LEU A 41 -2.01 13.82 10.76
C LEU A 41 -1.28 14.43 9.55
N ASN A 42 -0.17 15.13 9.79
CA ASN A 42 0.61 15.79 8.76
C ASN A 42 1.14 14.81 7.70
N GLU A 43 1.55 13.60 8.10
CA GLU A 43 1.99 12.56 7.14
C GLU A 43 0.84 12.05 6.28
N LEU A 44 -0.36 11.88 6.87
CA LEU A 44 -1.53 11.44 6.12
C LEU A 44 -1.91 12.48 5.06
N PHE A 45 -1.89 13.77 5.41
CA PHE A 45 -2.13 14.85 4.45
C PHE A 45 -1.05 14.94 3.38
N ARG A 46 0.24 14.83 3.73
CA ARG A 46 1.33 14.83 2.74
C ARG A 46 1.12 13.77 1.66
N ILE A 47 0.76 12.55 2.07
CA ILE A 47 0.55 11.44 1.14
C ILE A 47 -0.70 11.65 0.29
N LEU A 48 -1.74 12.26 0.85
CA LEU A 48 -2.95 12.59 0.11
C LEU A 48 -2.67 13.62 -0.99
N GLU A 49 -1.85 14.63 -0.69
CA GLU A 49 -1.41 15.67 -1.63
C GLU A 49 -0.50 15.08 -2.72
N GLU A 50 0.55 14.32 -2.34
CA GLU A 50 1.45 13.65 -3.28
C GLU A 50 0.74 12.70 -4.27
N ARG A 51 -0.44 12.18 -3.89
CA ARG A 51 -1.25 11.33 -4.75
C ARG A 51 -2.10 12.10 -5.75
N GLN A 52 -2.52 13.32 -5.41
CA GLN A 52 -3.26 14.16 -6.34
C GLN A 52 -2.33 14.61 -7.48
N ASP A 53 -1.10 15.02 -7.16
CA ASP A 53 -0.07 15.41 -8.14
C ASP A 53 0.35 14.27 -9.09
N LYS A 54 0.30 13.02 -8.61
CA LYS A 54 0.68 11.85 -9.41
C LYS A 54 -0.44 11.35 -10.29
N GLN A 55 -1.69 11.40 -9.84
CA GLN A 55 -2.83 10.99 -10.68
C GLN A 55 -3.00 11.90 -11.90
N GLU A 56 -2.74 13.21 -11.75
CA GLU A 56 -2.77 14.12 -12.90
C GLU A 56 -1.66 13.84 -13.93
N LYS A 57 -0.51 13.32 -13.49
CA LYS A 57 0.59 12.93 -14.38
C LYS A 57 0.44 11.52 -14.96
N GLU A 58 -0.16 10.59 -14.24
CA GLU A 58 -0.30 9.18 -14.65
C GLU A 58 -1.49 8.96 -15.60
N HIS A 59 -2.57 9.75 -15.49
CA HIS A 59 -3.70 9.67 -16.42
C HIS A 59 -3.35 10.16 -17.84
N VAL A 60 -2.26 10.90 -18.01
CA VAL A 60 -1.71 11.26 -19.33
C VAL A 60 -0.90 10.08 -19.93
N ILE A 61 -0.46 9.12 -19.11
CA ILE A 61 0.45 8.03 -19.54
C ILE A 61 -0.26 6.65 -19.59
N MET A 62 -1.38 6.45 -18.87
CA MET A 62 -2.10 5.16 -18.81
C MET A 62 -3.31 5.06 -19.75
N ASN A 63 -3.07 5.01 -21.06
CA ASN A 63 -4.08 4.49 -22.01
C ASN A 63 -3.71 3.13 -22.64
N ASP A 64 -2.54 2.52 -22.34
CA ASP A 64 -2.08 1.33 -23.10
C ASP A 64 -1.50 0.17 -22.28
N SER A 65 -1.87 -0.04 -21.01
CA SER A 65 -1.56 -1.34 -20.38
C SER A 65 -2.48 -1.73 -19.23
N CYS A 66 -3.51 -2.52 -19.55
CA CYS A 66 -4.30 -3.27 -18.57
C CYS A 66 -3.73 -4.69 -18.43
N ALA A 67 -3.24 -5.06 -17.23
CA ALA A 67 -2.85 -6.43 -16.94
C ALA A 67 -3.95 -7.15 -16.14
N ILE A 68 -4.71 -8.02 -16.82
CA ILE A 68 -5.69 -8.90 -16.19
C ILE A 68 -4.97 -10.14 -15.63
N TYR A 69 -4.92 -10.29 -14.30
CA TYR A 69 -4.40 -11.51 -13.66
C TYR A 69 -5.55 -12.48 -13.33
N GLY A 70 -5.76 -13.48 -14.18
CA GLY A 70 -6.60 -14.65 -13.90
C GLY A 70 -5.77 -15.75 -13.21
N ARG A 71 -6.13 -16.12 -11.98
CA ARG A 71 -5.42 -17.16 -11.22
C ARG A 71 -5.59 -18.54 -11.87
N LEU A 72 -4.57 -19.02 -12.57
CA LEU A 72 -4.48 -20.42 -13.01
C LEU A 72 -3.88 -21.28 -11.89
N SER A 73 -4.70 -22.15 -11.28
CA SER A 73 -4.23 -23.11 -10.27
C SER A 73 -3.69 -24.37 -10.95
N GLY A 74 -2.43 -24.34 -11.38
CA GLY A 74 -1.70 -25.55 -11.81
C GLY A 74 -1.17 -26.34 -10.61
N HIS A 75 -1.99 -27.22 -10.03
CA HIS A 75 -1.58 -28.11 -8.95
C HIS A 75 -1.10 -29.45 -9.52
N LYS A 76 0.22 -29.58 -9.75
CA LYS A 76 1.08 -30.80 -9.72
C LYS A 76 2.22 -30.69 -10.74
N GLN A 77 3.36 -30.20 -10.29
CA GLN A 77 4.66 -30.65 -10.79
C GLN A 77 5.50 -31.05 -9.58
N THR A 78 5.37 -32.31 -9.17
CA THR A 78 6.36 -32.91 -8.27
C THR A 78 7.41 -33.57 -9.16
N LYS A 79 8.59 -32.97 -9.28
CA LYS A 79 9.78 -33.67 -9.77
C LYS A 79 10.17 -34.69 -8.70
N ARG A 80 10.09 -35.99 -9.00
CA ARG A 80 10.93 -36.99 -8.32
C ARG A 80 12.19 -37.14 -9.15
N GLY A 81 13.32 -36.75 -8.56
CA GLY A 81 14.64 -37.18 -9.00
C GLY A 81 15.05 -38.35 -8.13
N ASP A 82 15.05 -39.53 -8.72
CA ASP A 82 16.08 -40.59 -8.68
C ASP A 82 15.70 -41.58 -9.79
#